data_AF-A0A914N9G1-F1
#
_entry.id   AF-A0A914N9G1-F1
#
_cell.length_a   1.000
_cell.length_b   1.000
_cell.length_c   1.000
_cell.angle_alpha   90.00
_cell.angle_beta   90.00
_cell.angle_gamma   90.00
#
_symmetry.space_group_name_H-M   'P 1'
#
loop_
_entity.id
_entity.type
_entity.pdbx_description
1 polymer ?
#
loop_
_entity_poly.entity_id
_entity_poly.type
_entity_poly.pdbx_seq_one_letter_code
_entity_poly.pdbx_strand_id
1 'polypeptide(L)'
;MVKDTESPQQASSSSDQLPPCLVVLGMAGSGKTTFVQRLTSHLHSKKTFPYLINLDPAAGTVPFPANIDIRDTVIFVKFFLNFIRGFNKIIKIDEC
;
A
#
# COMPACT_ATOMS: atom_id res chain seq x y z
N MET A 1 16.37 43.82 28.04
CA MET A 1 16.97 43.72 26.69
C MET A 1 18.25 42.93 26.88
N VAL A 2 18.51 41.72 26.41
CA VAL A 2 17.96 40.74 25.44
C VAL A 2 18.55 39.41 25.97
N LYS A 3 17.79 38.41 26.45
CA LYS A 3 17.01 37.37 25.75
C LYS A 3 17.82 36.59 24.69
N ASP A 4 18.57 35.58 25.12
CA ASP A 4 18.98 34.40 24.33
C ASP A 4 19.02 33.23 25.33
N THR A 5 17.94 32.51 25.62
CA THR A 5 17.39 31.39 24.83
C THR A 5 18.49 30.46 24.31
N GLU A 6 19.18 29.81 25.23
CA GLU A 6 19.89 28.56 24.94
C GLU A 6 18.86 27.42 24.92
N SER A 7 18.71 26.84 23.73
CA SER A 7 17.69 25.85 23.35
C SER A 7 17.60 24.68 24.33
N PRO A 8 16.40 24.19 24.66
CA PRO A 8 16.26 23.01 25.51
C PRO A 8 16.84 21.78 24.81
N GLN A 9 17.88 21.21 25.42
CA GLN A 9 18.29 19.83 25.23
C GLN A 9 17.10 18.93 25.55
N GLN A 10 16.54 18.26 24.55
CA GLN A 10 15.39 17.38 24.74
C GLN A 10 15.67 15.99 24.18
N ALA A 11 15.78 15.08 25.15
CA ALA A 11 15.48 13.65 25.12
C ALA A 11 16.37 12.74 24.25
N SER A 12 17.36 12.15 24.91
CA SER A 12 17.72 10.75 24.73
C SER A 12 16.47 9.87 24.88
N SER A 13 15.84 9.47 23.79
CA SER A 13 14.89 8.35 23.78
C SER A 13 15.57 7.18 23.08
N SER A 14 15.84 6.12 23.84
CA SER A 14 15.98 4.76 23.33
C SER A 14 14.69 4.39 22.61
N SER A 15 14.55 4.85 21.37
CA SER A 15 13.46 4.51 20.49
C SER A 15 13.80 3.14 19.93
N ASP A 16 12.98 2.14 20.22
CA ASP A 16 12.87 0.95 19.38
C ASP A 16 12.77 1.46 17.93
N GLN A 17 13.86 1.34 17.17
CA GLN A 17 13.98 1.90 15.82
C GLN A 17 13.11 1.06 14.88
N LEU A 18 11.81 1.31 14.92
CA LEU A 18 10.85 0.74 14.01
C LEU A 18 11.25 1.15 12.57
N PRO A 19 11.12 0.23 11.60
CA PRO A 19 11.48 0.54 10.22
C PRO A 19 10.65 1.73 9.72
N PRO A 20 11.27 2.68 8.98
CA PRO A 20 10.57 3.86 8.51
C PRO A 20 9.44 3.48 7.54
N CYS A 21 8.24 4.00 7.77
CA CYS A 21 7.08 3.83 6.88
C CYS A 21 7.00 5.01 5.90
N LEU A 22 6.99 4.73 4.60
CA LEU A 22 6.90 5.72 3.54
C LEU A 22 5.57 5.56 2.78
N VAL A 23 4.73 6.59 2.82
CA VAL A 23 3.46 6.63 2.07
C VAL A 23 3.58 7.65 0.95
N VAL A 24 3.42 7.19 -0.31
CA VAL A 24 3.54 8.04 -1.49
C VAL A 24 2.14 8.44 -1.98
N LEU A 25 1.79 9.72 -1.84
CA LEU A 25 0.50 10.30 -2.22
C LEU A 25 0.68 11.36 -3.32
N GLY A 26 -0.36 11.61 -4.13
CA GLY A 26 -0.30 12.57 -5.25
C GLY A 26 -1.32 12.29 -6.36
N MET A 27 -1.46 13.24 -7.30
CA MET A 27 -2.43 13.17 -8.40
C MET A 27 -2.20 11.98 -9.35
N ALA A 28 -3.23 11.58 -10.10
CA ALA A 28 -3.08 10.58 -11.15
C ALA A 28 -2.05 11.05 -12.20
N GLY A 29 -1.23 10.12 -12.70
CA GLY A 29 -0.17 10.45 -13.66
C GLY A 29 1.08 11.15 -13.08
N SER A 30 1.12 11.47 -11.79
CA SER A 30 2.29 12.12 -11.16
C SER A 30 3.53 11.21 -11.02
N GLY A 31 3.49 9.99 -11.53
CA GLY A 31 4.63 9.06 -11.50
C GLY A 31 4.92 8.41 -10.15
N LYS A 32 3.96 8.37 -9.20
CA LYS A 32 4.13 7.71 -7.89
C LYS A 32 4.66 6.29 -8.00
N THR A 33 4.09 5.50 -8.90
CA THR A 33 4.51 4.12 -9.17
C THR A 33 5.95 4.06 -9.67
N THR A 34 6.33 4.96 -10.58
CA THR A 34 7.69 5.09 -11.13
C THR A 34 8.70 5.47 -10.04
N PHE A 35 8.31 6.36 -9.13
CA PHE A 35 9.13 6.73 -7.98
C PHE A 35 9.37 5.54 -7.05
N VAL A 36 8.31 4.81 -6.68
CA VAL A 36 8.41 3.60 -5.85
C VAL A 36 9.29 2.54 -6.53
N GLN A 37 9.13 2.32 -7.83
CA GLN A 37 9.95 1.38 -8.59
C GLN A 37 11.45 1.73 -8.52
N ARG A 38 11.80 3.01 -8.71
CA ARG A 38 13.20 3.45 -8.68
C ARG A 38 13.79 3.43 -7.27
N LEU A 39 12.98 3.75 -6.27
CA LEU A 39 13.34 3.64 -4.86
C LEU A 39 13.63 2.18 -4.48
N THR A 40 12.75 1.25 -4.83
CA THR A 40 12.95 -0.18 -4.58
C THR A 40 14.20 -0.71 -5.25
N SER A 41 14.45 -0.33 -6.51
CA SER A 41 15.68 -0.72 -7.22
C SER A 41 16.94 -0.22 -6.51
N HIS A 42 16.92 0.99 -5.94
CA HIS A 42 18.04 1.54 -5.19
C HIS A 42 18.27 0.82 -3.86
N LEU A 43 17.19 0.47 -3.15
CA LEU A 43 17.26 -0.27 -1.89
C LEU A 43 17.72 -1.72 -2.11
N HIS A 44 17.29 -2.37 -3.19
CA HIS A 44 17.78 -3.68 -3.60
C HIS A 44 19.29 -3.71 -3.79
N SER A 45 19.88 -2.70 -4.44
CA SER A 45 21.33 -2.57 -4.60
C SER A 45 22.07 -2.44 -3.25
N LYS A 46 21.40 -1.95 -2.21
CA LYS A 46 21.93 -1.82 -0.85
C LYS A 46 21.66 -3.04 0.05
N LYS A 47 21.11 -4.13 -0.51
CA LYS A 47 20.69 -5.35 0.22
C LYS A 47 19.65 -5.09 1.32
N THR A 48 18.89 -4.01 1.22
CA THR A 48 17.75 -3.74 2.10
C THR A 48 16.48 -4.03 1.30
N PHE A 49 15.73 -5.06 1.69
CA PHE A 49 14.48 -5.41 1.03
C PHE A 49 13.32 -4.65 1.68
N PRO A 50 12.74 -3.63 1.03
CA PRO A 50 11.58 -2.93 1.57
C PRO A 50 10.33 -3.81 1.50
N TYR A 51 9.41 -3.59 2.45
CA TYR A 51 8.08 -4.19 2.42
C TYR A 51 7.16 -3.32 1.54
N LEU A 52 6.70 -3.83 0.40
CA LEU A 52 5.88 -3.07 -0.53
C LEU A 52 4.40 -3.43 -0.38
N ILE A 53 3.58 -2.41 -0.22
CA ILE A 53 2.13 -2.53 -0.13
C ILE A 53 1.51 -1.71 -1.26
N ASN A 54 0.72 -2.36 -2.11
CA ASN A 54 -0.11 -1.69 -3.10
C ASN A 54 -1.51 -1.44 -2.55
N LEU A 55 -1.87 -0.17 -2.40
CA LEU A 55 -3.17 0.28 -1.90
C LEU A 55 -4.10 0.78 -3.01
N ASP A 56 -3.66 0.75 -4.28
CA ASP A 56 -4.45 1.23 -5.41
C ASP A 56 -5.16 0.05 -6.10
N PRO A 57 -6.52 -0.04 -6.04
CA PRO A 57 -7.26 -1.12 -6.68
C PRO A 57 -7.36 -0.95 -8.19
N ALA A 58 -7.12 0.28 -8.71
CA ALA A 58 -7.23 0.61 -10.12
C ALA A 58 -5.88 0.54 -10.87
N ALA A 59 -4.78 0.28 -10.16
CA ALA A 59 -3.49 0.06 -10.77
C ALA A 59 -3.51 -1.21 -11.65
N GLY A 60 -3.33 -1.07 -12.96
CA GLY A 60 -3.44 -2.18 -13.92
C GLY A 60 -2.33 -3.23 -13.79
N THR A 61 -1.07 -2.79 -13.72
CA THR A 61 0.11 -3.67 -13.57
C THR A 61 1.08 -3.04 -12.60
N VAL A 62 1.43 -3.78 -11.55
CA VAL A 62 2.41 -3.34 -10.55
C VAL A 62 3.77 -3.93 -10.96
N PRO A 63 4.75 -3.11 -11.37
CA PRO A 63 6.05 -3.59 -11.87
C PRO A 63 7.03 -3.97 -10.74
N PHE A 64 6.52 -4.22 -9.54
CA PHE A 64 7.30 -4.57 -8.36
C PHE A 64 6.63 -5.72 -7.58
N PRO A 65 7.40 -6.59 -6.91
CA PRO A 65 6.84 -7.64 -6.07
C PRO A 65 6.22 -7.00 -4.81
N ALA A 66 4.94 -6.67 -4.86
CA ALA A 66 4.19 -6.19 -3.71
C ALA A 66 3.95 -7.37 -2.75
N ASN A 67 4.25 -7.19 -1.47
CA ASN A 67 3.99 -8.17 -0.42
C ASN A 67 2.51 -8.23 -0.05
N ILE A 68 1.82 -7.09 -0.11
CA ILE A 68 0.38 -6.98 0.10
C ILE A 68 -0.20 -6.17 -1.07
N ASP A 69 -1.16 -6.75 -1.79
CA ASP A 69 -1.89 -6.07 -2.85
C ASP A 69 -3.39 -6.21 -2.61
N ILE A 70 -4.10 -5.08 -2.52
CA ILE A 70 -5.55 -5.10 -2.29
C ILE A 70 -6.33 -5.60 -3.51
N ARG A 71 -5.72 -5.65 -4.71
CA ARG A 71 -6.39 -6.13 -5.93
C ARG A 71 -6.84 -7.60 -5.81
N ASP A 72 -6.12 -8.41 -5.05
CA ASP A 72 -6.48 -9.82 -4.79
C ASP A 72 -7.78 -9.93 -3.99
N THR A 73 -8.05 -8.97 -3.11
CA THR A 73 -9.29 -8.94 -2.32
C THR A 73 -10.51 -8.54 -3.16
N VAL A 74 -10.34 -7.67 -4.16
CA VAL A 74 -11.43 -7.19 -5.03
C VAL A 74 -11.91 -8.30 -5.96
N ILE A 75 -11.01 -9.15 -6.45
CA ILE A 75 -11.35 -10.32 -7.27
C ILE A 75 -12.19 -11.32 -6.44
N PHE A 76 -11.81 -11.55 -5.18
CA PHE A 76 -12.57 -12.40 -4.28
C PHE A 76 -13.99 -11.89 -4.03
N VAL A 77 -14.15 -10.59 -3.72
CA VAL A 77 -15.47 -9.98 -3.51
C VAL A 77 -16.34 -10.09 -4.76
N LYS A 78 -15.76 -9.90 -5.95
CA LYS A 78 -16.49 -10.00 -7.23
C LYS A 78 -16.89 -11.43 -7.58
N PHE A 79 -16.03 -12.41 -7.29
CA PHE A 79 -16.34 -13.83 -7.43
C PHE A 79 -17.49 -14.22 -6.49
N PHE A 80 -17.38 -13.86 -5.22
CA PHE A 80 -18.37 -14.19 -4.20
C PHE A 80 -19.74 -13.56 -4.51
N LEU A 81 -19.75 -12.30 -4.95
CA LEU A 81 -20.99 -11.61 -5.35
C LEU A 81 -21.63 -12.28 -6.58
N ASN A 82 -20.83 -12.71 -7.57
CA ASN A 82 -21.34 -13.47 -8.71
C ASN A 82 -21.86 -14.85 -8.31
N PHE A 83 -21.19 -15.54 -7.39
CA PHE A 83 -21.65 -16.82 -6.85
C PHE A 83 -23.04 -16.68 -6.21
N ILE A 84 -23.24 -15.70 -5.33
CA ILE A 84 -24.55 -15.46 -4.68
C ILE A 84 -25.63 -15.08 -5.72
N ARG A 85 -25.29 -14.24 -6.70
CA ARG A 85 -26.22 -13.86 -7.79
C ARG A 85 -26.57 -15.04 -8.69
N GLY A 86 -25.62 -15.93 -8.95
CA GLY A 86 -25.82 -17.18 -9.69
C GLY A 86 -26.70 -18.15 -8.92
N PHE A 87 -26.46 -18.31 -7.62
CA PHE A 87 -27.29 -19.14 -6.74
C PHE A 87 -28.73 -18.64 -6.74
N ASN A 88 -28.97 -17.33 -6.53
CA ASN A 88 -30.31 -16.73 -6.59
C ASN A 88 -31.03 -16.94 -7.92
N LYS A 89 -30.30 -17.08 -9.04
CA LYS A 89 -30.89 -17.44 -10.33
C LYS A 89 -31.27 -18.92 -10.41
N ILE A 90 -30.48 -19.82 -9.83
CA ILE A 90 -30.77 -21.27 -9.82
C ILE A 90 -32.04 -21.55 -8.99
N ILE A 91 -32.13 -21.01 -7.78
CA ILE A 91 -33.33 -21.22 -6.91
C ILE A 91 -34.62 -20.70 -7.56
N LYS A 92 -34.51 -19.70 -8.44
CA LYS A 92 -35.67 -19.11 -9.14
C LYS A 92 -36.10 -19.89 -10.40
N ILE A 93 -35.24 -20.79 -10.91
CA ILE A 93 -35.58 -21.70 -12.01
C ILE A 93 -36.25 -22.98 -11.47
N ASP A 94 -35.92 -23.41 -10.25
CA ASP A 94 -36.58 -24.55 -9.59
C ASP A 94 -37.98 -24.22 -9.01
N GLU A 95 -38.40 -22.95 -9.00
CA GLU A 95 -39.75 -22.51 -8.58
C GLU A 95 -40.72 -22.24 -9.76
N CYS A 96 -40.35 -22.60 -10.99
CA CYS A 96 -41.24 -22.56 -12.18
C CYS A 96 -41.67 -23.96 -12.62
#